data_AF-A0A0B6YNV1-F1
#
_entry.id   AF-A0A0B6YNV1-F1
#
_cell.length_a   1.000
_cell.length_b   1.000
_cell.length_c   1.000
_cell.angle_alpha   90.00
_cell.angle_beta   90.00
_cell.angle_gamma   90.00
#
_symmetry.space_group_name_H-M   'P 1'
#
loop_
_entity.id
_entity.type
_entity.pdbx_description
1 polymer ?
#
loop_
_entity_poly.entity_id
_entity_poly.type
_entity_poly.pdbx_seq_one_letter_code
_entity_poly.pdbx_strand_id
1 'polypeptide(L)' 'EVWFLSRQRHKNIVCVLGLCLDGRLPFLLMEYVVGECVKDFLKVSGSLLTWPQRIRLCGQVADGMAFLHSTKP' A
#
# COMPACT_ATOMS: atom_id res chain seq x y z
N GLU A 1 2.40 -0.41 -15.52
CA GLU A 1 2.29 -0.17 -14.06
C GLU A 1 0.85 -0.07 -13.58
N VAL A 2 0.08 0.95 -13.98
CA VAL A 2 -1.31 1.16 -13.51
C VAL A 2 -2.26 -0.01 -13.80
N TRP A 3 -2.20 -0.58 -15.02
CA TRP A 3 -3.03 -1.72 -15.41
C TRP A 3 -2.76 -2.98 -14.58
N PHE A 4 -1.50 -3.24 -14.25
CA PHE A 4 -1.11 -4.37 -13.41
C PHE A 4 -1.64 -4.16 -11.99
N LEU A 5 -1.43 -2.98 -11.40
CA LEU A 5 -1.88 -2.65 -10.04
C LEU A 5 -3.40 -2.63 -9.89
N SER A 6 -4.15 -2.27 -10.94
CA SER A 6 -5.63 -2.28 -10.91
C SER A 6 -6.23 -3.68 -10.71
N ARG A 7 -5.49 -4.73 -11.07
CA ARG A 7 -5.95 -6.14 -10.98
C ARG A 7 -5.51 -6.82 -9.69
N GLN A 8 -4.67 -6.16 -8.89
CA GLN A 8 -4.15 -6.70 -7.65
C GLN A 8 -5.09 -6.37 -6.50
N ARG A 9 -5.59 -7.40 -5.82
CA ARG A 9 -6.45 -7.27 -4.64
C ARG A 9 -5.82 -8.04 -3.49
N HIS A 10 -5.20 -7.32 -2.56
CA HIS A 10 -4.59 -7.91 -1.38
C HIS A 10 -4.81 -6.99 -0.17
N LYS A 11 -5.13 -7.53 1.00
CA LYS A 11 -5.41 -6.77 2.23
C LYS A 11 -4.28 -5.85 2.69
N ASN A 12 -3.05 -6.08 2.23
CA ASN A 12 -1.85 -5.28 2.56
C ASN A 12 -1.32 -4.47 1.38
N ILE A 13 -2.12 -4.26 0.33
CA ILE A 13 -1.76 -3.46 -0.84
C ILE A 13 -2.93 -2.52 -1.13
N VAL A 14 -2.63 -1.23 -1.26
CA VAL A 14 -3.63 -0.22 -1.60
C VAL A 14 -4.19 -0.51 -2.99
N CYS A 15 -5.51 -0.65 -3.07
CA CYS A 15 -6.19 -0.91 -4.31
C CYS A 15 -6.25 0.34 -5.21
N VAL A 16 -5.81 0.18 -6.46
CA VAL A 16 -6.08 1.16 -7.52
C VAL A 16 -7.49 0.92 -8.05
N LEU A 17 -8.32 1.95 -8.02
CA LEU A 17 -9.70 1.92 -8.48
C LEU A 17 -9.83 2.32 -9.95
N GLY A 18 -8.92 3.15 -10.46
CA GLY A 18 -8.93 3.58 -11.85
C GLY A 18 -7.93 4.67 -12.17
N LEU A 19 -7.97 5.14 -13.41
CA LEU A 19 -7.13 6.21 -13.92
C LEU A 19 -8.02 7.18 -14.69
N CYS A 20 -7.86 8.48 -14.44
CA CYS A 20 -8.48 9.53 -15.23
C CYS A 20 -7.41 10.16 -16.14
N LEU A 21 -7.66 10.16 -17.44
CA LEU A 21 -6.77 10.67 -18.49
C LEU A 21 -7.37 11.86 -19.27
N ASP A 22 -8.59 12.28 -18.93
CA ASP A 22 -9.35 13.27 -19.70
C ASP A 22 -8.86 14.72 -19.49
N GLY A 23 -7.87 14.94 -18.62
CA GLY A 23 -7.31 16.25 -18.30
C GLY A 23 -5.88 16.46 -18.81
N ARG A 24 -5.35 17.68 -18.58
CA ARG A 24 -3.94 18.00 -18.90
C ARG A 24 -2.93 17.15 -18.09
N LEU A 25 -3.37 16.57 -16.97
CA LEU A 25 -2.57 15.72 -16.10
C LEU A 25 -3.32 14.42 -15.79
N PRO A 26 -2.63 13.26 -15.76
CA PRO A 26 -3.22 11.99 -15.37
C PRO A 26 -3.48 11.95 -13.85
N PHE A 27 -4.63 11.40 -13.45
CA PHE A 27 -4.97 11.18 -12.04
C PHE A 27 -5.15 9.69 -11.74
N LEU A 28 -4.58 9.23 -10.63
CA LEU A 28 -4.74 7.87 -10.12
C LEU A 28 -5.81 7.85 -9.03
N LEU A 29 -6.86 7.07 -9.24
CA LEU A 29 -7.92 6.84 -8.26
C LEU A 29 -7.56 5.59 -7.45
N MET A 30 -7.51 5.73 -6.13
CA MET A 30 -7.16 4.65 -5.19
C MET A 30 -8.19 4.60 -4.06
N GLU A 31 -8.23 3.49 -3.34
CA GLU A 31 -8.98 3.45 -2.09
C GLU A 31 -8.39 4.41 -1.06
N TYR A 32 -9.26 4.93 -0.19
CA TYR A 32 -8.83 5.79 0.90
C TYR A 32 -8.37 4.93 2.09
N VAL A 33 -7.08 5.05 2.43
CA VAL A 33 -6.53 4.45 3.64
C VAL A 33 -6.49 5.51 4.74
N VAL A 34 -7.19 5.24 5.84
CA VAL A 34 -7.26 6.14 6.98
C VAL A 34 -5.89 6.22 7.66
N GLY A 35 -5.46 7.45 7.99
CA GLY A 35 -4.23 7.71 8.71
C GLY A 35 -3.11 8.23 7.82
N GLU A 36 -1.90 8.18 8.35
CA GLU A 36 -0.69 8.64 7.66
C GLU A 36 0.11 7.46 7.09
N CYS A 37 1.05 7.75 6.19
CA CYS A 37 1.91 6.70 5.68
C CYS A 37 2.83 6.16 6.79
N VAL A 38 3.22 4.89 6.68
CA VAL A 38 4.05 4.21 7.69
C VAL A 38 5.34 4.99 7.98
N LYS A 39 5.94 5.63 6.96
CA LYS A 39 7.14 6.46 7.13
C LYS A 39 6.91 7.61 8.11
N ASP A 40 5.78 8.32 8.00
CA ASP A 40 5.50 9.48 8.83
C ASP A 40 5.03 9.04 10.23
N PHE A 41 4.21 8.00 10.29
CA PHE A 41 3.84 7.35 11.55
C PHE A 41 5.07 6.90 12.36
N LEU A 42 6.07 6.30 11.71
CA LEU A 42 7.29 5.84 12.37
C LEU A 42 8.17 6.99 12.88
N LYS A 43 8.13 8.17 12.26
CA LYS A 43 8.87 9.34 12.77
C LYS A 43 8.26 9.86 14.08
N VAL A 44 6.94 9.86 14.18
CA VAL A 44 6.21 10.46 15.32
C VAL A 44 6.01 9.45 16.44
N SER A 45 5.52 8.27 16.12
CA SER A 45 5.09 7.25 17.09
C SER A 45 5.89 5.96 17.00
N GLY A 46 6.94 5.91 16.18
CA GLY A 46 7.73 4.70 15.99
C GLY A 46 8.36 4.20 17.30
N SER A 47 8.70 5.07 18.24
CA SER A 47 9.23 4.67 19.57
C SER A 47 8.18 4.04 20.48
N LEU A 48 6.89 4.35 20.27
CA LEU A 48 5.76 3.84 21.06
C LEU A 48 5.36 2.41 20.65
N LEU A 49 5.85 1.93 19.51
CA LEU A 49 5.58 0.57 19.05
C LEU A 49 6.33 -0.47 19.89
N THR A 50 5.55 -1.34 20.53
CA THR A 50 6.06 -2.56 21.17
C THR A 50 6.68 -3.49 20.12
N TRP A 51 7.60 -4.36 20.55
CA TRP A 51 8.23 -5.31 19.64
C TRP A 51 7.23 -6.21 18.87
N PRO A 52 6.18 -6.78 19.51
CA PRO A 52 5.17 -7.54 18.78
C PRO A 52 4.44 -6.76 17.69
N GLN A 53 4.16 -5.46 17.93
CA GLN A 53 3.52 -4.60 16.91
C GLN A 53 4.45 -4.37 15.71
N ARG A 54 5.76 -4.18 15.95
CA ARG A 54 6.75 -4.04 14.87
C ARG A 54 6.83 -5.30 14.02
N ILE A 55 6.90 -6.48 14.65
CA ILE A 55 6.93 -7.76 13.93
C ILE A 55 5.65 -7.94 13.11
N ARG A 56 4.48 -7.57 13.65
CA ARG A 56 3.21 -7.61 12.91
C ARG A 56 3.24 -6.70 11.67
N LEU A 57 3.71 -5.45 11.81
CA LEU A 57 3.84 -4.52 10.69
C LEU A 57 4.78 -5.07 9.61
N CYS A 58 5.96 -5.56 10.00
CA CYS A 58 6.90 -6.19 9.08
C CYS A 58 6.27 -7.40 8.37
N GLY A 59 5.53 -8.24 9.10
CA GLY A 59 4.82 -9.38 8.54
C GLY A 59 3.77 -8.97 7.50
N GLN A 60 3.00 -7.92 7.76
CA GLN A 60 2.01 -7.39 6.81
C GLN A 60 2.67 -6.85 5.54
N VAL A 61 3.80 -6.15 5.66
CA VAL A 61 4.58 -5.67 4.51
C VAL A 61 5.11 -6.86 3.70
N ALA A 62 5.69 -7.86 4.38
CA ALA A 62 6.20 -9.06 3.72
C ALA A 62 5.10 -9.87 3.00
N ASP A 63 3.91 -9.97 3.59
CA ASP A 63 2.74 -10.65 2.98
C ASP A 63 2.33 -9.95 1.67
N GLY A 64 2.23 -8.62 1.68
CA GLY A 64 1.97 -7.83 0.47
C GLY A 64 3.07 -7.99 -0.59
N MET A 65 4.34 -7.96 -0.20
CA MET A 65 5.47 -8.17 -1.11
C MET A 65 5.48 -9.58 -1.71
N ALA A 66 5.19 -10.60 -0.91
CA ALA A 66 5.10 -11.98 -1.37
C ALA A 66 3.99 -12.15 -2.41
N PHE A 67 2.84 -11.51 -2.20
CA PHE A 67 1.76 -11.48 -3.19
C PHE A 67 2.19 -10.78 -4.49
N LEU A 68 2.87 -9.63 -4.41
CA LEU A 68 3.37 -8.93 -5.61
C LEU A 68 4.39 -9.77 -6.39
N HIS A 69 5.28 -10.48 -5.69
CA HIS A 69 6.29 -11.34 -6.32
C HIS A 69 5.69 -12.61 -6.94
N SER A 70 4.63 -13.17 -6.35
CA SER A 70 3.97 -14.37 -6.90
C SER A 70 3.11 -14.04 -8.11
N THR A 71 2.62 -12.80 -8.20
CA THR A 71 1.79 -12.36 -9.32
C THR A 71 2.68 -11.96 -10.50
N LYS A 72 2.96 -12.94 -11.37
CA LYS A 72 3.65 -12.69 -12.65
C LYS A 72 2.86 -11.66 -13.48
N PRO A 73 3.54 -10.75 -14.20
CA PRO A 73 2.89 -9.75 -15.05
C PRO A 73 1.98 -10.37 -16.12
#